data_AF-A0A2G5E610-F1
#
_entry.id   AF-A0A2G5E610-F1
#
_cell.length_a   1.000
_cell.length_b   1.000
_cell.length_c   1.000
_cell.angle_alpha   90.00
_cell.angle_beta   90.00
_cell.angle_gamma   90.00
#
_symmetry.space_group_name_H-M   'P 1'
#
loop_
_entity.id
_entity.type
_entity.pdbx_description
1 polymer ?
#
loop_
_entity_poly.entity_id
_entity_poly.type
_entity_poly.pdbx_seq_one_letter_code
_entity_poly.pdbx_strand_id
1 'polypeptide(L)'
;MEKRIQSASLVLDASLGHCFVDGLEHRDENAIYNCLRAYAAIDNTTGAEDIFRTTVVSPLIERIIPHSSSQVGSGPLGDELEGDYQLIMECIEKECKFLLEISSSANSGLHVFDFLANSILKEVLLAIQKGKPGALSPGRPTEFLKNYKSSLVFLAHLEGYCASRSAVSKFRSEAVYSEFMKQWNLGVYSSLRFQEIAGALDSALMVTALTPVQKSHAKHEDSLELTLQQSITLLESLRSCWREEVLVISCSDKFLRLSLQLLSRYSTWLSSGLGARRMGRTGSNLGSEWAISAVPEDFIYVMHDINRLVTELGGDYLQSVLEVLSSCPSEVLDLVKQSILHGGKSLKDVLPQIMSTMTESVVEKSVEDLRQLKGITTTYRMTNKPLPVRHSPYVSGILRPLQAFLDGEQATTYLTREARHELIQSVTEAITNRYYELASDTVNLARKTESSLLRIRHNAQRRTGTSSDVSDNNVSDTDKICMQLFLDVQEYGRNLASLGVKAANISAYRSLWQCVAPPDRQNEINV
;
A
#
# COMPACT_ATOMS: atom_id res chain seq x y z
N MET A 1 16.84 -70.52 28.24
CA MET A 1 17.23 -69.43 29.18
C MET A 1 16.53 -68.14 28.79
N GLU A 2 16.64 -67.74 27.52
CA GLU A 2 15.98 -66.56 26.92
C GLU A 2 14.47 -66.45 27.19
N LYS A 3 13.68 -67.52 26.98
CA LYS A 3 12.23 -67.53 27.31
C LYS A 3 11.92 -67.27 28.80
N ARG A 4 12.80 -67.69 29.71
CA ARG A 4 12.63 -67.44 31.17
C ARG A 4 12.96 -66.00 31.53
N ILE A 5 13.96 -65.40 30.86
CA ILE A 5 14.32 -63.99 31.03
C ILE A 5 13.19 -63.10 30.49
N GLN A 6 12.65 -63.41 29.31
CA GLN A 6 11.48 -62.71 28.74
C GLN A 6 10.26 -62.82 29.66
N SER A 7 9.96 -64.01 30.19
CA SER A 7 8.86 -64.20 31.14
C SER A 7 9.08 -63.42 32.45
N ALA A 8 10.31 -63.33 32.95
CA ALA A 8 10.63 -62.55 34.15
C ALA A 8 10.50 -61.04 33.90
N SER A 9 10.93 -60.55 32.73
CA SER A 9 10.76 -59.16 32.32
C SER A 9 9.29 -58.77 32.27
N LEU A 10 8.44 -59.58 31.64
CA LEU A 10 7.00 -59.31 31.55
C LEU A 10 6.33 -59.26 32.93
N VAL A 11 6.71 -60.16 33.85
CA VAL A 11 6.19 -60.16 35.22
C VAL A 11 6.68 -58.93 36.00
N LEU A 12 7.94 -58.54 35.80
CA LEU A 12 8.50 -57.33 36.41
C LEU A 12 7.78 -56.08 35.92
N ASP A 13 7.62 -55.92 34.60
CA ASP A 13 6.94 -54.78 33.99
C ASP A 13 5.48 -54.68 34.47
N ALA A 14 4.76 -55.80 34.54
CA ALA A 14 3.38 -55.83 35.04
C ALA A 14 3.29 -55.48 36.53
N SER A 15 4.18 -56.03 37.37
CA SER A 15 4.18 -55.78 38.81
C SER A 15 4.56 -54.34 39.11
N LEU A 16 5.61 -53.83 38.44
CA LEU A 16 6.06 -52.46 38.56
C LEU A 16 4.99 -51.48 38.08
N GLY A 17 4.29 -51.82 36.99
CA GLY A 17 3.16 -51.03 36.49
C GLY A 17 2.02 -50.95 37.50
N HIS A 18 1.63 -52.07 38.11
CA HIS A 18 0.59 -52.06 39.16
C HIS A 18 0.99 -51.24 40.38
N CYS A 19 2.22 -51.38 40.87
CA CYS A 19 2.72 -50.57 41.99
C CYS A 19 2.76 -49.08 41.64
N PHE A 20 3.12 -48.75 40.40
CA PHE A 20 3.16 -47.35 39.97
C PHE A 20 1.76 -46.75 39.84
N VAL A 21 0.79 -47.48 39.28
CA VAL A 21 -0.62 -47.06 39.25
C VAL A 21 -1.16 -46.82 40.66
N ASP A 22 -0.96 -47.77 41.58
CA ASP A 22 -1.43 -47.66 42.97
C ASP A 22 -0.79 -46.46 43.68
N GLY A 23 0.51 -46.23 43.46
CA GLY A 23 1.23 -45.07 43.96
C GLY A 23 0.71 -43.74 43.40
N LEU A 24 0.33 -43.70 42.11
CA LEU A 24 -0.27 -42.51 41.47
C LEU A 24 -1.67 -42.22 42.02
N GLU A 25 -2.52 -43.24 42.17
CA GLU A 25 -3.90 -43.09 42.67
C GLU A 25 -3.95 -42.57 44.12
N HIS A 26 -3.03 -43.04 44.96
CA HIS A 26 -2.93 -42.65 46.38
C HIS A 26 -1.97 -41.49 46.63
N ARG A 27 -1.27 -41.00 45.59
CA ARG A 27 -0.20 -39.97 45.68
C ARG A 27 0.88 -40.33 46.71
N ASP A 28 1.28 -41.59 46.78
CA ASP A 28 2.38 -42.05 47.65
C ASP A 28 3.74 -41.71 47.02
N GLU A 29 4.36 -40.65 47.50
CA GLU A 29 5.66 -40.15 47.02
C GLU A 29 6.76 -41.22 47.05
N ASN A 30 6.78 -42.05 48.10
CA ASN A 30 7.81 -43.09 48.24
C ASN A 30 7.60 -44.22 47.23
N ALA A 31 6.34 -44.65 47.06
CA ALA A 31 6.01 -45.67 46.06
C ALA A 31 6.36 -45.18 44.66
N ILE A 32 5.95 -43.96 44.32
CA ILE A 32 6.24 -43.30 43.03
C ILE A 32 7.75 -43.22 42.80
N TYR A 33 8.51 -42.64 43.74
CA TYR A 33 9.95 -42.45 43.59
C TYR A 33 10.69 -43.78 43.37
N ASN A 34 10.35 -44.81 44.15
CA ASN A 34 10.96 -46.13 44.01
C ASN A 34 10.58 -46.80 42.69
N CYS A 35 9.33 -46.66 42.23
CA CYS A 35 8.90 -47.17 40.93
C CYS A 35 9.66 -46.48 39.79
N LEU A 36 9.81 -45.16 39.82
CA LEU A 36 10.55 -44.41 38.80
C LEU A 36 12.04 -44.80 38.77
N ARG A 37 12.66 -45.03 39.93
CA ARG A 37 14.04 -45.55 39.98
C ARG A 37 14.14 -46.95 39.37
N ALA A 38 13.17 -47.81 39.60
CA ALA A 38 13.13 -49.14 39.00
C ALA A 38 12.96 -49.05 37.47
N TYR A 39 12.05 -48.20 36.98
CA TYR A 39 11.88 -47.94 35.55
C TYR A 39 13.15 -47.41 34.88
N ALA A 40 13.85 -46.47 35.53
CA ALA A 40 15.12 -45.95 35.04
C ALA A 40 16.21 -47.03 35.02
N ALA A 41 16.23 -47.93 36.02
CA ALA A 41 17.22 -49.01 36.10
C ALA A 41 17.04 -50.09 35.02
N ILE A 42 15.81 -50.29 34.52
CA ILE A 42 15.50 -51.24 33.44
C ILE A 42 15.41 -50.57 32.06
N ASP A 43 15.73 -49.27 31.95
CA ASP A 43 15.68 -48.47 30.72
C ASP A 43 14.28 -48.45 30.05
N ASN A 44 13.21 -48.57 30.85
CA ASN A 44 11.82 -48.52 30.38
C ASN A 44 11.17 -47.18 30.77
N THR A 45 11.73 -46.08 30.24
CA THR A 45 11.23 -44.73 30.52
C THR A 45 9.84 -44.50 29.93
N THR A 46 9.61 -45.00 28.72
CA THR A 46 8.34 -44.91 28.00
C THR A 46 7.19 -45.58 28.76
N GLY A 47 7.45 -46.69 29.45
CA GLY A 47 6.43 -47.39 30.23
C GLY A 47 5.91 -46.55 31.39
N ALA A 48 6.79 -45.89 32.15
CA ALA A 48 6.39 -45.00 33.22
C ALA A 48 5.61 -43.78 32.68
N GLU A 49 6.10 -43.17 31.60
CA GLU A 49 5.45 -42.03 30.96
C GLU A 49 4.05 -42.37 30.41
N ASP A 50 3.91 -43.56 29.80
CA ASP A 50 2.63 -44.06 29.30
C ASP A 50 1.66 -44.34 30.45
N ILE A 51 2.09 -44.97 31.55
CA ILE A 51 1.23 -45.23 32.71
C ILE A 51 0.76 -43.92 33.32
N PHE A 52 1.64 -42.95 33.56
CA PHE A 52 1.24 -41.65 34.07
C PHE A 52 0.25 -40.95 33.13
N ARG A 53 0.47 -41.05 31.81
CA ARG A 53 -0.44 -40.52 30.81
C ARG A 53 -1.83 -41.14 30.94
N THR A 54 -1.94 -42.45 30.95
CA THR A 54 -3.24 -43.14 30.93
C THR A 54 -3.97 -43.09 32.26
N THR A 55 -3.26 -43.10 33.39
CA THR A 55 -3.84 -43.16 34.73
C THR A 55 -4.27 -41.78 35.23
N VAL A 56 -3.44 -40.75 35.01
CA VAL A 56 -3.69 -39.41 35.57
C VAL A 56 -4.08 -38.42 34.47
N VAL A 57 -3.27 -38.29 33.42
CA VAL A 57 -3.46 -37.20 32.44
C VAL A 57 -4.70 -37.40 31.57
N SER A 58 -4.89 -38.58 31.00
CA SER A 58 -5.95 -38.89 30.04
C SER A 58 -7.37 -38.64 30.61
N PRO A 59 -7.72 -39.11 31.82
CA PRO A 59 -9.02 -38.82 32.42
C PRO A 59 -9.26 -37.31 32.66
N LEU A 60 -8.20 -36.57 33.00
CA LEU A 60 -8.30 -35.12 33.22
C LEU A 60 -8.54 -34.36 31.92
N ILE A 61 -7.82 -34.72 30.87
CA ILE A 61 -7.94 -34.08 29.56
C ILE A 61 -9.26 -34.46 28.90
N GLU A 62 -9.71 -35.71 28.99
CA GLU A 62 -10.99 -36.16 28.41
C GLU A 62 -12.19 -35.42 29.02
N ARG A 63 -12.11 -35.02 30.30
CA ARG A 63 -13.13 -34.19 30.96
C ARG A 63 -13.21 -32.78 30.38
N ILE A 64 -12.11 -32.24 29.85
CA ILE A 64 -12.02 -30.89 29.31
C ILE A 64 -12.31 -30.89 27.81
N ILE A 65 -11.71 -31.83 27.07
CA ILE A 65 -11.87 -32.01 25.63
C ILE A 65 -12.38 -33.44 25.38
N PRO A 66 -13.71 -33.68 25.41
CA PRO A 66 -14.28 -34.98 25.18
C PRO A 66 -14.09 -35.44 23.73
N HIS A 67 -13.83 -36.72 23.53
CA HIS A 67 -13.70 -37.32 22.20
C HIS A 67 -15.03 -37.46 21.44
N SER A 68 -16.16 -37.21 22.10
CA SER A 68 -17.52 -37.56 21.66
C SER A 68 -18.43 -36.36 21.34
N SER A 69 -17.90 -35.14 21.24
CA SER A 69 -18.68 -34.00 20.76
C SER A 69 -19.07 -34.21 19.29
N SER A 70 -20.32 -34.62 19.10
CA SER A 70 -20.99 -34.90 17.83
C SER A 70 -20.59 -33.94 16.71
N GLN A 71 -20.21 -34.52 15.57
CA GLN A 71 -19.96 -33.88 14.27
C GLN A 71 -21.17 -33.11 13.67
N VAL A 72 -22.18 -32.78 14.46
CA VAL A 72 -23.41 -32.15 14.00
C VAL A 72 -23.59 -30.84 14.77
N GLY A 73 -23.03 -29.77 14.22
CA GLY A 73 -23.41 -28.40 14.59
C GLY A 73 -22.62 -27.74 15.72
N SER A 74 -21.36 -28.12 15.96
CA SER A 74 -20.45 -27.27 16.75
C SER A 74 -20.22 -25.96 15.99
N GLY A 75 -20.86 -24.89 16.44
CA GLY A 75 -20.61 -23.54 15.90
C GLY A 75 -19.17 -23.08 16.17
N PRO A 76 -18.82 -21.84 15.82
CA PRO A 76 -17.52 -21.22 16.01
C PRO A 76 -16.84 -21.49 17.37
N LEU A 77 -17.65 -21.57 18.42
CA LEU A 77 -17.26 -21.66 19.83
C LEU A 77 -16.74 -23.04 20.26
N GLY A 78 -17.11 -24.12 19.59
CA GLY A 78 -16.71 -25.47 20.04
C GLY A 78 -15.24 -25.80 19.77
N ASP A 79 -14.60 -25.08 18.84
CA ASP A 79 -13.20 -25.26 18.45
C ASP A 79 -12.25 -24.23 19.10
N GLU A 80 -12.72 -23.41 20.04
CA GLU A 80 -11.85 -22.49 20.78
C GLU A 80 -11.02 -23.24 21.82
N LEU A 81 -9.71 -22.99 21.86
CA LEU A 81 -8.77 -23.66 22.77
C LEU A 81 -8.36 -22.83 23.98
N GLU A 82 -8.59 -21.51 23.97
CA GLU A 82 -8.12 -20.62 25.05
C GLU A 82 -8.67 -21.04 26.43
N GLY A 83 -9.98 -21.26 26.51
CA GLY A 83 -10.64 -21.74 27.73
C GLY A 83 -10.22 -23.16 28.11
N ASP A 84 -10.05 -24.05 27.13
CA ASP A 84 -9.58 -25.42 27.40
C ASP A 84 -8.17 -25.39 28.01
N TYR A 85 -7.26 -24.61 27.44
CA TYR A 85 -5.90 -24.49 27.95
C TYR A 85 -5.87 -23.93 29.36
N GLN A 86 -6.71 -22.93 29.68
CA GLN A 86 -6.82 -22.43 31.05
C GLN A 86 -7.20 -23.54 32.03
N LEU A 87 -8.22 -24.35 31.70
CA LEU A 87 -8.64 -25.48 32.52
C LEU A 87 -7.55 -26.57 32.61
N ILE A 88 -6.84 -26.84 31.52
CA ILE A 88 -5.76 -27.83 31.48
C ILE A 88 -4.60 -27.37 32.38
N MET A 89 -4.19 -26.10 32.30
CA MET A 89 -3.12 -25.54 33.14
C MET A 89 -3.49 -25.63 34.63
N GLU A 90 -4.74 -25.33 35.00
CA GLU A 90 -5.22 -25.53 36.38
C GLU A 90 -5.19 -26.99 36.82
N CYS A 91 -5.54 -27.93 35.94
CA CYS A 91 -5.50 -29.36 36.26
C CYS A 91 -4.06 -29.86 36.42
N ILE A 92 -3.13 -29.39 35.59
CA ILE A 92 -1.70 -29.74 35.71
C ILE A 92 -1.16 -29.31 37.08
N GLU A 93 -1.46 -28.08 37.50
CA GLU A 93 -1.01 -27.55 38.79
C GLU A 93 -1.57 -28.36 39.98
N LYS A 94 -2.83 -28.80 39.89
CA LYS A 94 -3.52 -29.54 40.98
C LYS A 94 -3.19 -31.03 41.03
N GLU A 95 -3.06 -31.66 39.86
CA GLU A 95 -3.08 -33.11 39.70
C GLU A 95 -1.78 -33.70 39.14
N CYS A 96 -0.94 -32.91 38.46
CA CYS A 96 0.30 -33.43 37.86
C CYS A 96 1.57 -32.94 38.58
N LYS A 97 1.49 -31.80 39.27
CA LYS A 97 2.65 -31.14 39.89
C LYS A 97 3.47 -32.03 40.82
N PHE A 98 2.81 -32.86 41.63
CA PHE A 98 3.50 -33.76 42.57
C PHE A 98 4.51 -34.68 41.85
N LEU A 99 4.15 -35.24 40.69
CA LEU A 99 5.04 -36.11 39.93
C LEU A 99 6.16 -35.31 39.26
N LEU A 100 5.84 -34.12 38.75
CA LEU A 100 6.83 -33.24 38.14
C LEU A 100 7.90 -32.79 39.15
N GLU A 101 7.52 -32.57 40.41
CA GLU A 101 8.44 -32.26 41.51
C GLU A 101 9.31 -33.47 41.88
N ILE A 102 8.72 -34.67 41.98
CA ILE A 102 9.48 -35.89 42.25
C ILE A 102 10.51 -36.16 41.14
N SER A 103 10.10 -36.07 39.87
CA SER A 103 10.98 -36.34 38.71
C SER A 103 12.05 -35.26 38.49
N SER A 104 11.82 -34.03 38.97
CA SER A 104 12.79 -32.93 38.91
C SER A 104 13.70 -32.83 40.14
N SER A 105 13.51 -33.70 41.14
CA SER A 105 14.32 -33.67 42.37
C SER A 105 15.82 -33.84 42.09
N ALA A 106 16.63 -32.97 42.70
CA ALA A 106 18.07 -32.95 42.47
C ALA A 106 18.74 -34.25 42.92
N ASN A 107 19.70 -34.74 42.13
CA ASN A 107 20.46 -35.99 42.38
C ASN A 107 19.59 -37.27 42.42
N SER A 108 18.36 -37.22 41.91
CA SER A 108 17.46 -38.38 41.89
C SER A 108 17.77 -39.39 40.78
N GLY A 109 18.42 -38.94 39.70
CA GLY A 109 18.60 -39.72 38.48
C GLY A 109 17.32 -39.82 37.62
N LEU A 110 16.25 -39.12 37.99
CA LEU A 110 14.95 -39.19 37.31
C LEU A 110 14.81 -38.20 36.14
N HIS A 111 15.86 -37.43 35.80
CA HIS A 111 15.87 -36.54 34.64
C HIS A 111 15.86 -37.26 33.27
N VAL A 112 15.90 -38.59 33.30
CA VAL A 112 15.75 -39.46 32.12
C VAL A 112 14.32 -39.48 31.59
N PHE A 113 13.33 -39.16 32.42
CA PHE A 113 11.91 -39.11 32.04
C PHE A 113 11.52 -37.71 31.52
N ASP A 114 10.62 -37.69 30.55
CA ASP A 114 10.07 -36.49 29.92
C ASP A 114 8.53 -36.47 30.01
N PHE A 115 7.99 -36.56 31.23
CA PHE A 115 6.54 -36.56 31.51
C PHE A 115 5.79 -35.36 30.90
N LEU A 116 6.43 -34.18 30.85
CA LEU A 116 5.86 -32.99 30.20
C LEU A 116 5.55 -33.24 28.72
N ALA A 117 6.46 -33.89 28.00
CA ALA A 117 6.32 -34.18 26.58
C ALA A 117 5.45 -35.42 26.36
N ASN A 118 5.91 -36.56 26.88
CA ASN A 118 5.40 -37.88 26.49
C ASN A 118 4.11 -38.29 27.24
N SER A 119 3.77 -37.58 28.32
CA SER A 119 2.50 -37.75 29.02
C SER A 119 1.57 -36.57 28.78
N ILE A 120 1.94 -35.36 29.20
CA ILE A 120 1.03 -34.21 29.19
C ILE A 120 0.79 -33.68 27.78
N LEU A 121 1.84 -33.20 27.09
CA LEU A 121 1.69 -32.60 25.76
C LEU A 121 1.14 -33.61 24.74
N LYS A 122 1.58 -34.88 24.84
CA LYS A 122 1.09 -35.98 24.00
C LYS A 122 -0.41 -36.20 24.15
N GLU A 123 -0.93 -36.21 25.38
CA GLU A 123 -2.37 -36.41 25.61
C GLU A 123 -3.19 -35.21 25.16
N VAL A 124 -2.72 -34.00 25.44
CA VAL A 124 -3.37 -32.75 24.97
C VAL A 124 -3.44 -32.71 23.45
N LEU A 125 -2.34 -33.04 22.77
CA LEU A 125 -2.31 -33.13 21.30
C LEU A 125 -3.36 -34.12 20.77
N LEU A 126 -3.40 -35.34 21.33
CA LEU A 126 -4.35 -36.37 20.93
C LEU A 126 -5.80 -35.93 21.16
N ALA A 127 -6.07 -35.26 22.28
CA ALA A 127 -7.41 -34.76 22.61
C ALA A 127 -7.86 -33.66 21.65
N ILE A 128 -6.99 -32.70 21.31
CA ILE A 128 -7.32 -31.66 20.32
C ILE A 128 -7.56 -32.30 18.95
N GLN A 129 -6.70 -33.21 18.51
CA GLN A 129 -6.83 -33.86 17.19
C GLN A 129 -8.15 -34.66 17.06
N LYS A 130 -8.60 -35.31 18.14
CA LYS A 130 -9.82 -36.13 18.12
C LYS A 130 -11.09 -35.33 18.43
N GLY A 131 -11.04 -34.44 19.42
CA GLY A 131 -12.21 -33.72 19.93
C GLY A 131 -12.48 -32.40 19.20
N LYS A 132 -11.43 -31.68 18.79
CA LYS A 132 -11.52 -30.35 18.18
C LYS A 132 -10.62 -30.19 16.94
N PRO A 133 -10.75 -31.05 15.91
CA PRO A 133 -9.90 -30.95 14.71
C PRO A 133 -10.07 -29.63 13.95
N GLY A 134 -11.22 -28.96 14.08
CA GLY A 134 -11.47 -27.66 13.47
C GLY A 134 -10.61 -26.54 14.06
N ALA A 135 -10.18 -26.67 15.33
CA ALA A 135 -9.32 -25.71 16.02
C ALA A 135 -7.96 -25.50 15.34
N LEU A 136 -7.48 -26.53 14.63
CA LEU A 136 -6.20 -26.56 13.91
C LEU A 136 -6.34 -26.15 12.44
N SER A 137 -7.55 -25.85 11.97
CA SER A 137 -7.82 -25.56 10.56
C SER A 137 -7.46 -24.11 10.20
N PRO A 138 -6.54 -23.89 9.24
CA PRO A 138 -6.21 -22.54 8.79
C PRO A 138 -7.34 -21.89 7.97
N GLY A 139 -8.37 -22.65 7.56
CA GLY A 139 -9.51 -22.16 6.79
C GLY A 139 -10.37 -21.12 7.51
N ARG A 140 -10.16 -20.94 8.82
CA ARG A 140 -10.73 -19.87 9.64
C ARG A 140 -9.58 -19.07 10.27
N PRO A 141 -8.97 -18.12 9.53
CA PRO A 141 -7.68 -17.55 9.92
C PRO A 141 -7.68 -16.85 11.29
N THR A 142 -8.75 -16.13 11.62
CA THR A 142 -8.82 -15.39 12.89
C THR A 142 -8.82 -16.33 14.10
N GLU A 143 -9.67 -17.36 14.05
CA GLU A 143 -9.76 -18.38 15.10
C GLU A 143 -8.50 -19.25 15.14
N PHE A 144 -7.95 -19.61 13.98
CA PHE A 144 -6.69 -20.33 13.89
C PHE A 144 -5.54 -19.57 14.58
N LEU A 145 -5.42 -18.25 14.36
CA LEU A 145 -4.39 -17.45 15.03
C LEU A 145 -4.63 -17.36 16.54
N LYS A 146 -5.87 -17.14 16.98
CA LYS A 146 -6.23 -17.11 18.40
C LYS A 146 -5.83 -18.41 19.09
N ASN A 147 -6.16 -19.55 18.48
CA ASN A 147 -5.82 -20.88 18.98
C ASN A 147 -4.31 -21.14 18.95
N TYR A 148 -3.61 -20.72 17.89
CA TYR A 148 -2.15 -20.83 17.80
C TYR A 148 -1.46 -20.05 18.92
N LYS A 149 -1.83 -18.78 19.12
CA LYS A 149 -1.29 -17.94 20.21
C LYS A 149 -1.57 -18.54 21.58
N SER A 150 -2.79 -19.02 21.82
CA SER A 150 -3.15 -19.70 23.07
C SER A 150 -2.31 -20.96 23.28
N SER A 151 -2.00 -21.69 22.22
CA SER A 151 -1.12 -22.88 22.26
C SER A 151 0.32 -22.51 22.61
N LEU A 152 0.84 -21.37 22.13
CA LEU A 152 2.16 -20.88 22.53
C LEU A 152 2.21 -20.50 24.02
N VAL A 153 1.14 -19.87 24.54
CA VAL A 153 1.01 -19.56 25.97
C VAL A 153 1.00 -20.85 26.80
N PHE A 154 0.26 -21.86 26.35
CA PHE A 154 0.24 -23.17 26.99
C PHE A 154 1.62 -23.86 26.99
N LEU A 155 2.33 -23.85 25.86
CA LEU A 155 3.69 -24.39 25.80
C LEU A 155 4.65 -23.65 26.74
N ALA A 156 4.55 -22.31 26.82
CA ALA A 156 5.34 -21.52 27.75
C ALA A 156 5.03 -21.86 29.22
N HIS A 157 3.76 -22.18 29.54
CA HIS A 157 3.38 -22.67 30.87
C HIS A 157 4.04 -24.03 31.18
N LEU A 158 4.04 -24.98 30.23
CA LEU A 158 4.74 -26.26 30.40
C LEU A 158 6.25 -26.07 30.60
N GLU A 159 6.87 -25.17 29.83
CA GLU A 159 8.28 -24.82 29.99
C GLU A 159 8.60 -24.23 31.36
N GLY A 160 7.62 -23.63 32.04
CA GLY A 160 7.75 -23.13 33.41
C GLY A 160 8.08 -24.22 34.44
N TYR A 161 7.74 -25.48 34.17
CA TYR A 161 8.10 -26.62 35.02
C TYR A 161 9.52 -27.16 34.76
N CYS A 162 10.19 -26.71 33.70
CA CYS A 162 11.56 -27.11 33.42
C CYS A 162 12.54 -26.41 34.37
N ALA A 163 13.33 -27.19 35.13
CA ALA A 163 14.27 -26.65 36.12
C ALA A 163 15.45 -25.85 35.55
N SER A 164 15.70 -25.91 34.24
CA SER A 164 16.82 -25.20 33.60
C SER A 164 16.57 -24.93 32.12
N ARG A 165 17.36 -24.01 31.54
CA ARG A 165 17.36 -23.76 30.08
C ARG A 165 17.70 -25.01 29.26
N SER A 166 18.55 -25.88 29.79
CA SER A 166 18.88 -27.15 29.13
C SER A 166 17.67 -28.09 29.10
N ALA A 167 16.89 -28.13 30.17
CA ALA A 167 15.66 -28.92 30.22
C ALA A 167 14.60 -28.38 29.25
N VAL A 168 14.46 -27.05 29.13
CA VAL A 168 13.60 -26.44 28.09
C VAL A 168 14.06 -26.83 26.69
N SER A 169 15.37 -26.79 26.42
CA SER A 169 15.90 -27.22 25.12
C SER A 169 15.64 -28.70 24.83
N LYS A 170 15.72 -29.56 25.85
CA LYS A 170 15.39 -30.99 25.74
C LYS A 170 13.90 -31.17 25.40
N PHE A 171 13.02 -30.54 26.18
CA PHE A 171 11.57 -30.56 25.95
C PHE A 171 11.18 -30.12 24.52
N ARG A 172 11.77 -29.02 24.02
CA ARG A 172 11.53 -28.55 22.65
C ARG A 172 12.07 -29.48 21.57
N SER A 173 13.07 -30.31 21.89
CA SER A 173 13.65 -31.29 20.96
C SER A 173 12.85 -32.59 20.88
N GLU A 174 11.91 -32.81 21.80
CA GLU A 174 11.08 -34.00 21.81
C GLU A 174 10.19 -34.10 20.56
N ALA A 175 9.99 -35.34 20.09
CA ALA A 175 9.26 -35.62 18.86
C ALA A 175 7.82 -35.10 18.91
N VAL A 176 7.17 -35.23 20.07
CA VAL A 176 5.79 -34.76 20.29
C VAL A 176 5.67 -33.24 20.27
N TYR A 177 6.67 -32.50 20.75
CA TYR A 177 6.69 -31.04 20.65
C TYR A 177 6.74 -30.61 19.20
N SER A 178 7.61 -31.25 18.41
CA SER A 178 7.69 -31.03 16.97
C SER A 178 6.39 -31.38 16.26
N GLU A 179 5.74 -32.50 16.63
CA GLU A 179 4.46 -32.92 16.06
C GLU A 179 3.32 -31.96 16.40
N PHE A 180 3.29 -31.45 17.63
CA PHE A 180 2.34 -30.44 18.07
C PHE A 180 2.50 -29.14 17.26
N MET A 181 3.75 -28.68 17.08
CA MET A 181 4.02 -27.47 16.30
C MET A 181 3.70 -27.63 14.81
N LYS A 182 3.89 -28.84 14.23
CA LYS A 182 3.55 -29.14 12.83
C LYS A 182 2.06 -29.07 12.54
N GLN A 183 1.18 -29.22 13.54
CA GLN A 183 -0.26 -29.05 13.34
C GLN A 183 -0.60 -27.63 12.87
N TRP A 184 0.19 -26.64 13.28
CA TRP A 184 -0.01 -25.23 12.95
C TRP A 184 0.60 -24.92 11.59
N ASN A 185 -0.17 -25.09 10.51
CA ASN A 185 0.27 -24.77 9.16
C ASN A 185 0.30 -23.24 8.90
N LEU A 186 1.31 -22.58 9.48
CA LEU A 186 1.54 -21.14 9.34
C LEU A 186 1.78 -20.71 7.88
N GLY A 187 2.24 -21.63 7.03
CA GLY A 187 2.42 -21.40 5.60
C GLY A 187 1.08 -21.16 4.89
N VAL A 188 0.12 -22.06 5.10
CA VAL A 188 -1.24 -21.93 4.55
C VAL A 188 -1.94 -20.72 5.16
N TYR A 189 -1.83 -20.52 6.48
CA TYR A 189 -2.35 -19.33 7.15
C TYR A 189 -1.87 -18.02 6.50
N SER A 190 -0.55 -17.87 6.34
CA SER A 190 0.04 -16.68 5.72
C SER A 190 -0.43 -16.48 4.28
N SER A 191 -0.67 -17.58 3.55
CA SER A 191 -1.15 -17.55 2.16
C SER A 191 -2.61 -17.10 2.08
N LEU A 192 -3.46 -17.54 3.02
CA LEU A 192 -4.85 -17.10 3.11
C LEU A 192 -4.94 -15.62 3.49
N ARG A 193 -4.17 -15.17 4.50
CA ARG A 193 -4.09 -13.74 4.86
C ARG A 193 -3.55 -12.89 3.72
N PHE A 194 -2.58 -13.40 2.97
CA PHE A 194 -2.10 -12.75 1.76
C PHE A 194 -3.25 -12.55 0.75
N GLN A 195 -3.99 -13.60 0.41
CA GLN A 195 -5.09 -13.53 -0.56
C GLN A 195 -6.20 -12.59 -0.11
N GLU A 196 -6.56 -12.61 1.17
CA GLU A 196 -7.56 -11.73 1.77
C GLU A 196 -7.15 -10.25 1.64
N ILE A 197 -5.96 -9.90 2.13
CA ILE A 197 -5.49 -8.51 2.19
C ILE A 197 -5.15 -7.97 0.79
N ALA A 198 -4.48 -8.77 -0.03
CA ALA A 198 -4.16 -8.43 -1.42
C ALA A 198 -5.44 -8.30 -2.25
N GLY A 199 -6.35 -9.28 -2.12
CA GLY A 199 -7.59 -9.33 -2.89
C GLY A 199 -8.51 -8.15 -2.61
N ALA A 200 -8.53 -7.63 -1.38
CA ALA A 200 -9.24 -6.40 -1.04
C ALA A 200 -8.71 -5.20 -1.84
N LEU A 201 -7.38 -5.02 -1.89
CA LEU A 201 -6.78 -3.95 -2.70
C LEU A 201 -7.02 -4.19 -4.19
N ASP A 202 -6.76 -5.39 -4.69
CA ASP A 202 -6.93 -5.73 -6.11
C ASP A 202 -8.36 -5.44 -6.57
N SER A 203 -9.37 -5.76 -5.75
CA SER A 203 -10.78 -5.45 -6.02
C SER A 203 -11.05 -3.94 -6.12
N ALA A 204 -10.45 -3.15 -5.22
CA ALA A 204 -10.58 -1.69 -5.26
C ALA A 204 -9.90 -1.07 -6.49
N LEU A 205 -8.77 -1.63 -6.93
CA LEU A 205 -8.02 -1.15 -8.10
C LEU A 205 -8.65 -1.56 -9.45
N MET A 206 -9.53 -2.56 -9.48
CA MET A 206 -10.27 -2.96 -10.68
C MET A 206 -11.43 -2.02 -11.04
N VAL A 207 -11.79 -1.08 -10.14
CA VAL A 207 -12.85 -0.10 -10.42
C VAL A 207 -12.39 0.87 -11.51
N THR A 208 -13.20 1.02 -12.56
CA THR A 208 -12.88 1.80 -13.77
C THR A 208 -13.06 3.31 -13.61
N ALA A 209 -13.38 3.78 -12.41
CA ALA A 209 -13.59 5.18 -12.07
C ALA A 209 -13.00 5.49 -10.69
N LEU A 210 -12.52 6.73 -10.53
CA LEU A 210 -12.15 7.25 -9.22
C LEU A 210 -13.42 7.59 -8.45
N THR A 211 -13.55 7.06 -7.23
CA THR A 211 -14.69 7.33 -6.35
C THR A 211 -14.18 8.04 -5.10
N PRO A 212 -14.28 9.38 -5.06
CA PRO A 212 -14.05 10.13 -3.83
C PRO A 212 -15.07 9.71 -2.77
N VAL A 213 -14.61 9.45 -1.56
CA VAL A 213 -15.49 9.17 -0.42
C VAL A 213 -16.11 10.50 0.04
N GLN A 214 -17.43 10.63 -0.08
CA GLN A 214 -18.14 11.80 0.45
C GLN A 214 -18.01 11.81 1.97
N LYS A 215 -17.30 12.80 2.51
CA LYS A 215 -17.27 13.03 3.96
C LYS A 215 -18.63 13.58 4.38
N SER A 216 -19.40 12.80 5.14
CA SER A 216 -20.42 13.38 6.00
C SER A 216 -19.72 14.32 6.98
N HIS A 217 -20.28 15.51 7.19
CA HIS A 217 -19.70 16.58 8.00
C HIS A 217 -19.27 16.13 9.41
N ALA A 218 -18.07 15.59 9.56
CA ALA A 218 -17.43 15.36 10.84
C ALA A 218 -16.43 16.49 11.07
N LYS A 219 -16.83 17.40 11.96
CA LYS A 219 -16.01 18.49 12.48
C LYS A 219 -14.89 17.91 13.33
N HIS A 220 -13.75 17.57 12.72
CA HIS A 220 -12.47 17.60 13.42
C HIS A 220 -11.44 18.24 12.48
N GLU A 221 -10.99 19.41 12.90
CA GLU A 221 -10.00 20.25 12.25
C GLU A 221 -8.60 19.59 12.25
N ASP A 222 -7.82 19.94 11.22
CA ASP A 222 -6.36 19.80 11.04
C ASP A 222 -5.72 18.60 10.31
N SER A 223 -6.46 17.62 9.79
CA SER A 223 -5.87 16.75 8.76
C SER A 223 -6.84 16.32 7.68
N LEU A 224 -6.62 16.82 6.45
CA LEU A 224 -7.24 16.25 5.25
C LEU A 224 -6.76 14.80 5.10
N GLU A 225 -7.59 13.85 5.52
CA GLU A 225 -7.38 12.42 5.32
C GLU A 225 -7.41 12.04 3.83
N LEU A 226 -7.18 10.76 3.55
CA LEU A 226 -7.30 10.19 2.20
C LEU A 226 -8.72 10.37 1.64
N THR A 227 -8.81 10.56 0.34
CA THR A 227 -10.04 10.93 -0.36
C THR A 227 -10.56 9.81 -1.26
N LEU A 228 -9.67 9.05 -1.90
CA LEU A 228 -10.04 7.99 -2.82
C LEU A 228 -10.16 6.66 -2.10
N GLN A 229 -11.21 5.89 -2.43
CA GLN A 229 -11.43 4.56 -1.87
C GLN A 229 -10.21 3.64 -2.09
N GLN A 230 -9.55 3.74 -3.25
CA GLN A 230 -8.37 2.95 -3.58
C GLN A 230 -7.20 3.23 -2.62
N SER A 231 -6.97 4.49 -2.28
CA SER A 231 -5.91 4.91 -1.35
C SER A 231 -6.23 4.50 0.08
N ILE A 232 -7.50 4.62 0.49
CA ILE A 232 -7.97 4.19 1.81
C ILE A 232 -7.76 2.68 1.97
N THR A 233 -8.20 1.89 1.00
CA THR A 233 -8.03 0.43 1.01
C THR A 233 -6.55 0.03 1.02
N LEU A 234 -5.68 0.74 0.30
CA LEU A 234 -4.23 0.51 0.40
C LEU A 234 -3.73 0.69 1.84
N LEU A 235 -4.06 1.82 2.48
CA LEU A 235 -3.60 2.11 3.83
C LEU A 235 -4.16 1.11 4.86
N GLU A 236 -5.43 0.73 4.72
CA GLU A 236 -6.05 -0.30 5.55
C GLU A 236 -5.38 -1.66 5.37
N SER A 237 -5.10 -2.08 4.13
CA SER A 237 -4.39 -3.32 3.84
C SER A 237 -2.97 -3.32 4.41
N LEU A 238 -2.25 -2.19 4.29
CA LEU A 238 -0.93 -2.02 4.89
C LEU A 238 -0.97 -2.16 6.41
N ARG A 239 -1.90 -1.46 7.08
CA ARG A 239 -2.08 -1.55 8.54
C ARG A 239 -2.49 -2.96 8.97
N SER A 240 -3.38 -3.60 8.22
CA SER A 240 -3.85 -4.96 8.49
C SER A 240 -2.72 -6.00 8.57
N CYS A 241 -1.67 -5.85 7.74
CA CYS A 241 -0.51 -6.74 7.75
C CYS A 241 0.21 -6.81 9.12
N TRP A 242 0.09 -5.75 9.93
CA TRP A 242 0.81 -5.59 11.18
C TRP A 242 -0.11 -5.55 12.41
N ARG A 243 -1.41 -5.79 12.22
CA ARG A 243 -2.36 -5.90 13.33
C ARG A 243 -2.08 -7.15 14.15
N GLU A 244 -2.31 -7.07 15.46
CA GLU A 244 -2.09 -8.18 16.38
C GLU A 244 -2.92 -9.41 16.00
N GLU A 245 -4.13 -9.21 15.46
CA GLU A 245 -5.07 -10.27 15.07
C GLU A 245 -4.75 -10.92 13.71
N VAL A 246 -3.67 -10.50 13.06
CA VAL A 246 -3.22 -10.99 11.75
C VAL A 246 -1.76 -11.42 11.79
N LEU A 247 -0.91 -10.68 12.49
CA LEU A 247 0.53 -10.89 12.47
C LEU A 247 0.93 -12.12 13.29
N VAL A 248 1.71 -12.98 12.63
CA VAL A 248 2.52 -14.01 13.28
C VAL A 248 3.97 -13.57 13.19
N ILE A 249 4.61 -13.26 14.32
CA ILE A 249 5.97 -12.70 14.37
C ILE A 249 7.00 -13.57 13.63
N SER A 250 6.88 -14.90 13.73
CA SER A 250 7.76 -15.85 13.01
C SER A 250 7.58 -15.84 11.49
N CYS A 251 6.54 -15.19 10.98
CA CYS A 251 6.26 -14.97 9.56
C CYS A 251 6.29 -13.48 9.17
N SER A 252 6.91 -12.63 10.00
CA SER A 252 6.99 -11.18 9.77
C SER A 252 7.64 -10.81 8.43
N ASP A 253 8.59 -11.62 7.95
CA ASP A 253 9.19 -11.50 6.62
C ASP A 253 8.15 -11.57 5.49
N LYS A 254 7.14 -12.44 5.62
CA LYS A 254 6.06 -12.60 4.65
C LYS A 254 5.10 -11.41 4.68
N PHE A 255 4.79 -10.88 5.86
CA PHE A 255 3.92 -9.71 6.01
C PHE A 255 4.59 -8.41 5.56
N LEU A 256 5.90 -8.28 5.78
CA LEU A 256 6.69 -7.21 5.18
C LEU A 256 6.68 -7.30 3.66
N ARG A 257 6.94 -8.49 3.11
CA ARG A 257 6.87 -8.72 1.66
C ARG A 257 5.50 -8.34 1.10
N LEU A 258 4.41 -8.73 1.75
CA LEU A 258 3.05 -8.35 1.37
C LEU A 258 2.89 -6.82 1.38
N SER A 259 3.32 -6.14 2.44
CA SER A 259 3.26 -4.67 2.54
C SER A 259 3.95 -3.98 1.36
N LEU A 260 5.16 -4.42 1.01
CA LEU A 260 5.91 -3.89 -0.13
C LEU A 260 5.24 -4.21 -1.47
N GLN A 261 4.64 -5.39 -1.61
CA GLN A 261 3.89 -5.78 -2.80
C GLN A 261 2.60 -4.95 -2.97
N LEU A 262 1.90 -4.59 -1.89
CA LEU A 262 0.74 -3.69 -1.94
C LEU A 262 1.14 -2.31 -2.46
N LEU A 263 2.23 -1.73 -1.93
CA LEU A 263 2.78 -0.45 -2.41
C LEU A 263 3.17 -0.52 -3.90
N SER A 264 3.87 -1.59 -4.30
CA SER A 264 4.27 -1.80 -5.68
C SER A 264 3.08 -1.92 -6.63
N ARG A 265 2.03 -2.66 -6.24
CA ARG A 265 0.79 -2.79 -7.02
C ARG A 265 0.11 -1.45 -7.22
N TYR A 266 -0.07 -0.67 -6.15
CA TYR A 266 -0.70 0.65 -6.24
C TYR A 266 0.12 1.61 -7.11
N SER A 267 1.45 1.67 -6.93
CA SER A 267 2.34 2.48 -7.77
C SER A 267 2.28 2.09 -9.25
N THR A 268 2.20 0.79 -9.54
CA THR A 268 2.10 0.26 -10.90
C THR A 268 0.74 0.56 -11.52
N TRP A 269 -0.33 0.46 -10.74
CA TRP A 269 -1.69 0.83 -11.15
C TRP A 269 -1.78 2.31 -11.52
N LEU A 270 -1.21 3.21 -10.69
CA LEU A 270 -1.15 4.64 -10.99
C LEU A 270 -0.40 4.91 -12.30
N SER A 271 0.82 4.35 -12.44
CA SER A 271 1.66 4.54 -13.62
C SER A 271 1.02 3.98 -14.89
N SER A 272 0.36 2.82 -14.78
CA SER A 272 -0.36 2.19 -15.90
C SER A 272 -1.56 3.03 -16.33
N GLY A 273 -2.34 3.57 -15.39
CA GLY A 273 -3.45 4.48 -15.69
C GLY A 273 -2.97 5.75 -16.41
N LEU A 274 -1.95 6.43 -15.86
CA LEU A 274 -1.38 7.63 -16.48
C LEU A 274 -0.83 7.37 -17.88
N GLY A 275 -0.18 6.22 -18.09
CA GLY A 275 0.23 5.75 -19.41
C GLY A 275 -0.95 5.59 -20.37
N ALA A 276 -2.01 4.89 -19.95
CA ALA A 276 -3.21 4.66 -20.75
C ALA A 276 -3.89 5.97 -21.19
N ARG A 277 -3.98 6.95 -20.28
CA ARG A 277 -4.51 8.30 -20.61
C ARG A 277 -3.67 9.00 -21.65
N ARG A 278 -2.33 9.01 -21.50
CA ARG A 278 -1.42 9.66 -22.46
C ARG A 278 -1.53 9.05 -23.86
N MET A 279 -1.67 7.73 -23.96
CA MET A 279 -1.84 7.04 -25.25
C MET A 279 -3.27 7.11 -25.81
N GLY A 280 -4.25 7.56 -25.04
CA GLY A 280 -5.66 7.57 -25.42
C GLY A 280 -6.24 6.18 -25.72
N ARG A 281 -5.62 5.12 -25.18
CA ARG A 281 -5.99 3.72 -25.42
C ARG A 281 -5.82 2.92 -24.14
N THR A 282 -6.73 1.98 -23.90
CA THR A 282 -6.56 0.99 -22.83
C THR A 282 -5.38 0.08 -23.17
N GLY A 283 -4.42 -0.02 -22.25
CA GLY A 283 -3.30 -0.96 -22.38
C GLY A 283 -3.76 -2.39 -22.11
N SER A 284 -2.81 -3.34 -22.08
CA SER A 284 -3.08 -4.74 -21.69
C SER A 284 -3.40 -4.91 -20.19
N ASN A 285 -3.18 -3.88 -19.36
CA ASN A 285 -3.34 -3.95 -17.92
C ASN A 285 -4.79 -3.61 -17.53
N LEU A 286 -5.52 -4.60 -17.04
CA LEU A 286 -6.87 -4.46 -16.48
C LEU A 286 -6.87 -3.44 -15.33
N GLY A 287 -7.92 -2.62 -15.25
CA GLY A 287 -8.05 -1.60 -14.21
C GLY A 287 -7.28 -0.30 -14.49
N SER A 288 -6.74 -0.11 -15.71
CA SER A 288 -6.09 1.15 -16.13
C SER A 288 -7.07 2.16 -16.73
N GLU A 289 -8.34 1.79 -16.91
CA GLU A 289 -9.36 2.64 -17.55
C GLU A 289 -9.73 3.87 -16.72
N TRP A 290 -9.48 3.86 -15.40
CA TRP A 290 -9.83 4.96 -14.49
C TRP A 290 -9.28 6.30 -14.97
N ALA A 291 -8.04 6.31 -15.47
CA ALA A 291 -7.37 7.54 -15.84
C ALA A 291 -7.90 8.11 -17.16
N ILE A 292 -8.47 7.29 -18.04
CA ILE A 292 -9.10 7.76 -19.28
C ILE A 292 -10.45 8.41 -18.96
N SER A 293 -11.21 7.79 -18.05
CA SER A 293 -12.55 8.25 -17.63
C SER A 293 -12.50 9.46 -16.69
N ALA A 294 -11.40 9.64 -15.94
CA ALA A 294 -11.24 10.69 -14.96
C ALA A 294 -11.25 12.10 -15.59
N VAL A 295 -11.91 13.05 -14.92
CA VAL A 295 -11.79 14.46 -15.28
C VAL A 295 -10.46 15.02 -14.76
N PRO A 296 -9.94 16.12 -15.35
CA PRO A 296 -8.64 16.70 -14.94
C PRO A 296 -8.57 17.02 -13.45
N GLU A 297 -9.70 17.41 -12.86
CA GLU A 297 -9.80 17.79 -11.46
C GLU A 297 -9.63 16.56 -10.55
N ASP A 298 -10.04 15.35 -10.97
CA ASP A 298 -9.88 14.12 -10.17
C ASP A 298 -8.41 13.78 -9.87
N PHE A 299 -7.48 14.22 -10.73
CA PHE A 299 -6.04 14.03 -10.53
C PHE A 299 -5.50 14.81 -9.33
N ILE A 300 -6.23 15.83 -8.87
CA ILE A 300 -5.91 16.56 -7.64
C ILE A 300 -6.06 15.64 -6.43
N TYR A 301 -7.12 14.82 -6.39
CA TYR A 301 -7.31 13.83 -5.33
C TYR A 301 -6.18 12.79 -5.32
N VAL A 302 -5.78 12.31 -6.51
CA VAL A 302 -4.68 11.35 -6.64
C VAL A 302 -3.38 11.95 -6.09
N MET A 303 -3.07 13.19 -6.44
CA MET A 303 -1.88 13.88 -5.95
C MET A 303 -1.93 14.11 -4.43
N HIS A 304 -3.07 14.54 -3.90
CA HIS A 304 -3.29 14.71 -2.46
C HIS A 304 -3.07 13.40 -1.69
N ASP A 305 -3.73 12.33 -2.13
CA ASP A 305 -3.65 11.02 -1.50
C ASP A 305 -2.23 10.45 -1.54
N ILE A 306 -1.50 10.60 -2.65
CA ILE A 306 -0.08 10.19 -2.73
C ILE A 306 0.74 10.92 -1.67
N ASN A 307 0.60 12.25 -1.54
CA ASN A 307 1.36 13.01 -0.55
C ASN A 307 1.02 12.57 0.89
N ARG A 308 -0.26 12.27 1.16
CA ARG A 308 -0.69 11.73 2.46
C ARG A 308 -0.12 10.35 2.74
N LEU A 309 -0.20 9.43 1.77
CA LEU A 309 0.39 8.09 1.88
C LEU A 309 1.89 8.16 2.12
N VAL A 310 2.62 9.01 1.38
CA VAL A 310 4.07 9.18 1.57
C VAL A 310 4.40 9.72 2.96
N THR A 311 3.59 10.64 3.47
CA THR A 311 3.75 11.19 4.83
C THR A 311 3.51 10.10 5.88
N GLU A 312 2.44 9.34 5.74
CA GLU A 312 2.08 8.22 6.62
C GLU A 312 3.17 7.14 6.64
N LEU A 313 3.67 6.74 5.46
CA LEU A 313 4.74 5.75 5.29
C LEU A 313 6.08 6.20 5.86
N GLY A 314 6.31 7.50 6.01
CA GLY A 314 7.48 8.06 6.69
C GLY A 314 7.26 8.39 8.17
N GLY A 315 6.01 8.30 8.64
CA GLY A 315 5.58 8.68 9.98
C GLY A 315 5.04 7.49 10.77
N ASP A 316 3.80 7.61 11.24
CA ASP A 316 3.18 6.71 12.21
C ASP A 316 3.20 5.23 11.77
N TYR A 317 2.87 4.95 10.50
CA TYR A 317 2.91 3.58 9.98
C TYR A 317 4.29 2.94 10.13
N LEU A 318 5.35 3.66 9.75
CA LEU A 318 6.71 3.15 9.85
C LEU A 318 7.11 2.94 11.32
N GLN A 319 6.76 3.88 12.20
CA GLN A 319 7.07 3.73 13.62
C GLN A 319 6.37 2.50 14.22
N SER A 320 5.09 2.31 13.95
CA SER A 320 4.36 1.13 14.41
C SER A 320 4.97 -0.18 13.92
N VAL A 321 5.42 -0.25 12.67
CA VAL A 321 6.11 -1.45 12.15
C VAL A 321 7.44 -1.70 12.88
N LEU A 322 8.22 -0.65 13.12
CA LEU A 322 9.51 -0.77 13.83
C LEU A 322 9.33 -1.14 15.31
N GLU A 323 8.29 -0.63 15.97
CA GLU A 323 7.94 -0.99 17.35
C GLU A 323 7.61 -2.48 17.49
N VAL A 324 6.79 -3.01 16.57
CA VAL A 324 6.44 -4.43 16.52
C VAL A 324 7.68 -5.31 16.29
N LEU A 325 8.66 -4.82 15.53
CA LEU A 325 9.91 -5.51 15.24
C LEU A 325 11.06 -5.15 16.19
N SER A 326 10.80 -4.42 17.28
CA SER A 326 11.83 -3.88 18.18
C SER A 326 12.80 -4.90 18.78
N SER A 327 12.43 -6.19 18.79
CA SER A 327 13.29 -7.29 19.23
C SER A 327 14.33 -7.73 18.19
N CYS A 328 14.23 -7.25 16.94
CA CYS A 328 15.16 -7.57 15.85
C CYS A 328 16.46 -6.75 15.94
N PRO A 329 17.57 -7.24 15.34
CA PRO A 329 18.81 -6.48 15.22
C PRO A 329 18.63 -5.14 14.49
N SER A 330 19.43 -4.14 14.84
CA SER A 330 19.36 -2.80 14.23
C SER A 330 19.54 -2.83 12.71
N GLU A 331 20.39 -3.72 12.19
CA GLU A 331 20.61 -3.86 10.75
C GLU A 331 19.34 -4.30 10.02
N VAL A 332 18.52 -5.16 10.65
CA VAL A 332 17.24 -5.60 10.09
C VAL A 332 16.24 -4.45 10.11
N LEU A 333 16.15 -3.71 11.22
CA LEU A 333 15.27 -2.56 11.34
C LEU A 333 15.59 -1.47 10.30
N ASP A 334 16.88 -1.22 10.04
CA ASP A 334 17.31 -0.28 9.01
C ASP A 334 16.89 -0.75 7.60
N LEU A 335 17.02 -2.04 7.29
CA LEU A 335 16.56 -2.59 6.01
C LEU A 335 15.05 -2.49 5.84
N VAL A 336 14.28 -2.77 6.90
CA VAL A 336 12.81 -2.61 6.89
C VAL A 336 12.43 -1.16 6.62
N LYS A 337 13.05 -0.22 7.36
CA LYS A 337 12.84 1.21 7.19
C LYS A 337 13.16 1.67 5.76
N GLN A 338 14.31 1.30 5.23
CA GLN A 338 14.71 1.66 3.86
C GLN A 338 13.74 1.09 2.82
N SER A 339 13.26 -0.13 3.02
CA SER A 339 12.32 -0.78 2.10
C SER A 339 10.96 -0.07 2.05
N ILE A 340 10.42 0.30 3.22
CA ILE A 340 9.15 1.04 3.30
C ILE A 340 9.29 2.44 2.70
N LEU A 341 10.37 3.15 3.05
CA LEU A 341 10.64 4.49 2.49
C LEU A 341 10.87 4.45 0.98
N HIS A 342 11.48 3.38 0.46
CA HIS A 342 11.59 3.17 -0.99
C HIS A 342 10.22 3.01 -1.66
N GLY A 343 9.29 2.28 -1.03
CA GLY A 343 7.91 2.21 -1.49
C GLY A 343 7.23 3.58 -1.55
N GLY A 344 7.42 4.42 -0.52
CA GLY A 344 6.95 5.81 -0.52
C GLY A 344 7.60 6.66 -1.62
N LYS A 345 8.90 6.48 -1.87
CA LYS A 345 9.60 7.16 -2.99
C LYS A 345 8.98 6.78 -4.33
N SER A 346 8.71 5.50 -4.58
CA SER A 346 8.07 5.05 -5.83
C SER A 346 6.72 5.72 -6.09
N LEU A 347 5.92 5.97 -5.04
CA LEU A 347 4.68 6.75 -5.15
C LEU A 347 4.96 8.21 -5.49
N LYS A 348 5.95 8.82 -4.84
CA LYS A 348 6.34 10.22 -5.08
C LYS A 348 6.84 10.44 -6.52
N ASP A 349 7.54 9.46 -7.08
CA ASP A 349 8.07 9.52 -8.45
C ASP A 349 6.95 9.54 -9.52
N VAL A 350 5.69 9.26 -9.15
CA VAL A 350 4.51 9.38 -10.03
C VAL A 350 3.98 10.82 -10.10
N LEU A 351 4.21 11.66 -9.08
CA LEU A 351 3.67 13.02 -8.98
C LEU A 351 3.96 13.90 -10.21
N PRO A 352 5.18 13.92 -10.80
CA PRO A 352 5.45 14.74 -11.98
C PRO A 352 4.59 14.35 -13.19
N GLN A 353 4.26 13.06 -13.34
CA GLN A 353 3.42 12.59 -14.45
C GLN A 353 1.97 13.02 -14.27
N ILE A 354 1.49 13.08 -13.02
CA ILE A 354 0.16 13.61 -12.69
C ILE A 354 0.11 15.12 -12.99
N MET A 355 1.14 15.87 -12.59
CA MET A 355 1.26 17.30 -12.87
C MET A 355 1.27 17.59 -14.37
N SER A 356 2.05 16.82 -15.16
CA SER A 356 2.06 16.91 -16.63
C SER A 356 0.68 16.66 -17.22
N THR A 357 -0.03 15.65 -16.72
CA THR A 357 -1.36 15.26 -17.20
C THR A 357 -2.39 16.37 -16.96
N MET A 358 -2.39 16.97 -15.77
CA MET A 358 -3.27 18.11 -15.46
C MET A 358 -2.91 19.32 -16.35
N THR A 359 -1.61 19.60 -16.50
CA THR A 359 -1.09 20.69 -17.33
C THR A 359 -1.57 20.55 -18.78
N GLU A 360 -1.34 19.39 -19.39
CA GLU A 360 -1.72 19.09 -20.77
C GLU A 360 -3.23 19.30 -20.99
N SER A 361 -4.07 18.83 -20.07
CA SER A 361 -5.52 18.95 -20.22
C SER A 361 -6.02 20.41 -20.14
N VAL A 362 -5.45 21.22 -19.24
CA VAL A 362 -5.80 22.65 -19.15
C VAL A 362 -5.27 23.42 -20.37
N VAL A 363 -4.07 23.09 -20.84
CA VAL A 363 -3.48 23.68 -22.05
C VAL A 363 -4.33 23.35 -23.28
N GLU A 364 -4.78 22.11 -23.44
CA GLU A 364 -5.59 21.70 -24.59
C GLU A 364 -6.88 22.54 -24.70
N LYS A 365 -7.61 22.73 -23.59
CA LYS A 365 -8.79 23.61 -23.54
C LYS A 365 -8.45 25.06 -23.90
N SER A 366 -7.32 25.57 -23.42
CA SER A 366 -6.87 26.95 -23.68
C SER A 366 -6.43 27.17 -25.13
N VAL A 367 -5.89 26.14 -25.77
CA VAL A 367 -5.46 26.18 -27.17
C VAL A 367 -6.64 26.24 -28.14
N GLU A 368 -7.83 25.79 -27.73
CA GLU A 368 -9.03 25.90 -28.57
C GLU A 368 -9.40 27.35 -28.85
N ASP A 369 -9.32 28.21 -27.84
CA ASP A 369 -9.52 29.67 -27.99
C ASP A 369 -8.41 30.31 -28.83
N LEU A 370 -7.16 29.86 -28.68
CA LEU A 370 -6.04 30.33 -29.51
C LEU A 370 -6.22 30.03 -31.00
N ARG A 371 -7.02 29.02 -31.40
CA ARG A 371 -7.28 28.75 -32.82
C ARG A 371 -7.98 29.94 -33.52
N GLN A 372 -8.71 30.77 -32.77
CA GLN A 372 -9.39 31.96 -33.30
C GLN A 372 -8.41 33.02 -33.84
N LEU A 373 -7.14 32.99 -33.43
CA LEU A 373 -6.06 33.84 -33.93
C LEU A 373 -5.96 33.81 -35.46
N LYS A 374 -6.20 32.65 -36.09
CA LYS A 374 -6.15 32.52 -37.56
C LYS A 374 -7.17 33.45 -38.25
N GLY A 375 -8.26 33.79 -37.59
CA GLY A 375 -9.27 34.76 -38.07
C GLY A 375 -8.78 36.20 -38.18
N ILE A 376 -7.64 36.55 -37.56
CA ILE A 376 -7.02 37.88 -37.73
C ILE A 376 -6.58 38.08 -39.19
N THR A 377 -6.02 37.03 -39.81
CA THR A 377 -5.58 37.11 -41.21
C THR A 377 -6.73 37.37 -42.16
N THR A 378 -7.87 36.71 -41.98
CA THR A 378 -9.07 36.92 -42.81
C THR A 378 -9.70 38.29 -42.57
N THR A 379 -9.54 38.84 -41.37
CA THR A 379 -10.10 40.14 -40.99
C THR A 379 -9.42 41.29 -41.70
N TYR A 380 -8.09 41.27 -41.84
CA TYR A 380 -7.32 42.42 -42.34
C TYR A 380 -6.75 42.24 -43.75
N ARG A 381 -6.61 41.01 -44.25
CA ARG A 381 -6.04 40.76 -45.58
C ARG A 381 -6.99 41.22 -46.68
N MET A 382 -6.53 42.13 -47.54
CA MET A 382 -7.30 42.70 -48.66
C MET A 382 -8.62 43.34 -48.22
N THR A 383 -8.66 43.90 -47.00
CA THR A 383 -9.84 44.62 -46.50
C THR A 383 -9.50 46.09 -46.22
N ASN A 384 -10.46 46.98 -46.47
CA ASN A 384 -10.34 48.41 -46.14
C ASN A 384 -10.59 48.69 -44.65
N LYS A 385 -10.36 47.70 -43.77
CA LYS A 385 -10.55 47.89 -42.32
C LYS A 385 -9.49 48.86 -41.76
N PRO A 386 -9.88 49.72 -40.79
CA PRO A 386 -8.96 50.63 -40.11
C PRO A 386 -7.98 49.86 -39.22
N LEU A 387 -6.94 50.56 -38.75
CA LEU A 387 -5.96 50.00 -37.82
C LEU A 387 -6.65 49.58 -36.50
N PRO A 388 -6.33 48.40 -35.94
CA PRO A 388 -6.88 47.96 -34.67
C PRO A 388 -6.48 48.88 -33.51
N VAL A 389 -7.43 49.11 -32.61
CA VAL A 389 -7.26 49.92 -31.38
C VAL A 389 -7.59 49.15 -30.09
N ARG A 390 -8.11 47.92 -30.23
CA ARG A 390 -8.45 47.03 -29.12
C ARG A 390 -7.93 45.63 -29.40
N HIS A 391 -7.64 44.89 -28.33
CA HIS A 391 -7.32 43.47 -28.43
C HIS A 391 -8.53 42.68 -28.94
N SER A 392 -8.26 41.50 -29.48
CA SER A 392 -9.25 40.56 -29.97
C SER A 392 -10.08 39.98 -28.81
N PRO A 393 -11.37 39.67 -29.01
CA PRO A 393 -12.22 39.11 -27.96
C PRO A 393 -11.72 37.78 -27.38
N TYR A 394 -11.10 36.91 -28.20
CA TYR A 394 -10.64 35.58 -27.80
C TYR A 394 -9.56 35.61 -26.71
N VAL A 395 -8.81 36.73 -26.59
CA VAL A 395 -7.68 36.85 -25.65
C VAL A 395 -8.14 36.69 -24.19
N SER A 396 -9.35 37.18 -23.89
CA SER A 396 -9.98 37.01 -22.57
C SER A 396 -10.37 35.57 -22.26
N GLY A 397 -10.49 34.71 -23.28
CA GLY A 397 -10.79 33.28 -23.14
C GLY A 397 -9.56 32.44 -22.82
N ILE A 398 -8.37 32.83 -23.28
CA ILE A 398 -7.16 32.00 -23.26
C ILE A 398 -6.83 31.44 -21.87
N LEU A 399 -6.91 32.25 -20.81
CA LEU A 399 -6.57 31.82 -19.44
C LEU A 399 -7.80 31.42 -18.61
N ARG A 400 -9.01 31.49 -19.18
CA ARG A 400 -10.24 31.12 -18.48
C ARG A 400 -10.26 29.65 -18.05
N PRO A 401 -9.81 28.67 -18.87
CA PRO A 401 -9.74 27.27 -18.42
C PRO A 401 -8.85 27.06 -17.20
N LEU A 402 -7.70 27.76 -17.13
CA LEU A 402 -6.80 27.70 -15.97
C LEU A 402 -7.45 28.34 -14.73
N GLN A 403 -8.09 29.50 -14.88
CA GLN A 403 -8.82 30.15 -13.77
C GLN A 403 -9.93 29.24 -13.24
N ALA A 404 -10.78 28.71 -14.13
CA ALA A 404 -11.87 27.81 -13.75
C ALA A 404 -11.38 26.54 -13.05
N PHE A 405 -10.25 25.97 -13.49
CA PHE A 405 -9.63 24.83 -12.84
C PHE A 405 -9.14 25.17 -11.42
N LEU A 406 -8.46 26.31 -11.25
CA LEU A 406 -7.90 26.76 -9.97
C LEU A 406 -8.97 27.21 -8.97
N ASP A 407 -10.07 27.76 -9.46
CA ASP A 407 -11.21 28.21 -8.65
C ASP A 407 -12.16 27.06 -8.29
N GLY A 408 -11.93 25.87 -8.85
CA GLY A 408 -12.67 24.66 -8.50
C GLY A 408 -12.50 24.28 -7.03
N GLU A 409 -13.55 23.70 -6.43
CA GLU A 409 -13.56 23.24 -5.04
C GLU A 409 -12.39 22.28 -4.74
N GLN A 410 -12.06 21.42 -5.70
CA GLN A 410 -11.00 20.43 -5.56
C GLN A 410 -9.61 21.09 -5.47
N ALA A 411 -9.33 22.06 -6.35
CA ALA A 411 -8.07 22.79 -6.36
C ALA A 411 -7.91 23.69 -5.14
N THR A 412 -8.98 24.33 -4.69
CA THR A 412 -8.96 25.20 -3.51
C THR A 412 -8.77 24.43 -2.21
N THR A 413 -9.29 23.20 -2.13
CA THR A 413 -9.26 22.39 -0.91
C THR A 413 -8.01 21.51 -0.80
N TYR A 414 -7.57 20.88 -1.89
CA TYR A 414 -6.59 19.78 -1.84
C TYR A 414 -5.23 20.10 -2.48
N LEU A 415 -5.14 21.16 -3.29
CA LEU A 415 -3.89 21.53 -3.95
C LEU A 415 -2.99 22.29 -2.96
N THR A 416 -1.76 21.81 -2.74
CA THR A 416 -0.79 22.56 -1.92
C THR A 416 -0.39 23.86 -2.59
N ARG A 417 0.11 24.83 -1.81
CA ARG A 417 0.56 26.12 -2.35
C ARG A 417 1.68 25.95 -3.38
N GLU A 418 2.60 25.02 -3.12
CA GLU A 418 3.73 24.71 -3.98
C GLU A 418 3.25 24.09 -5.30
N ALA A 419 2.38 23.08 -5.23
CA ALA A 419 1.79 22.45 -6.41
C ALA A 419 0.94 23.44 -7.23
N ARG A 420 0.24 24.36 -6.56
CA ARG A 420 -0.50 25.44 -7.22
C ARG A 420 0.42 26.33 -8.02
N HIS A 421 1.54 26.74 -7.43
CA HIS A 421 2.50 27.61 -8.09
C HIS A 421 3.14 26.91 -9.30
N GLU A 422 3.56 25.65 -9.12
CA GLU A 422 4.14 24.83 -10.18
C GLU A 422 3.17 24.60 -11.35
N LEU A 423 1.89 24.33 -11.07
CA LEU A 423 0.85 24.16 -12.08
C LEU A 423 0.62 25.46 -12.86
N ILE A 424 0.49 26.59 -12.18
CA ILE A 424 0.32 27.90 -12.83
C ILE A 424 1.50 28.18 -13.77
N GLN A 425 2.73 27.97 -13.30
CA GLN A 425 3.92 28.19 -14.10
C GLN A 425 3.95 27.27 -15.34
N SER A 426 3.74 25.97 -15.14
CA SER A 426 3.79 24.97 -16.21
C SER A 426 2.72 25.21 -17.29
N VAL A 427 1.48 25.50 -16.86
CA VAL A 427 0.37 25.77 -17.78
C VAL A 427 0.60 27.08 -18.54
N THR A 428 0.96 28.17 -17.86
CA THR A 428 1.14 29.47 -18.53
C THR A 428 2.32 29.46 -19.50
N GLU A 429 3.41 28.77 -19.17
CA GLU A 429 4.54 28.58 -20.07
C GLU A 429 4.13 27.77 -21.31
N ALA A 430 3.42 26.65 -21.14
CA ALA A 430 2.95 25.82 -22.25
C ALA A 430 1.95 26.54 -23.18
N ILE A 431 0.98 27.28 -22.62
CA ILE A 431 0.04 28.11 -23.40
C ILE A 431 0.82 29.19 -24.18
N THR A 432 1.76 29.86 -23.53
CA THR A 432 2.55 30.93 -24.16
C THR A 432 3.40 30.40 -25.30
N ASN A 433 4.04 29.23 -25.13
CA ASN A 433 4.77 28.55 -26.20
C ASN A 433 3.87 28.30 -27.42
N ARG A 434 2.67 27.78 -27.20
CA ARG A 434 1.73 27.50 -28.28
C ARG A 434 1.22 28.77 -28.96
N TYR A 435 1.02 29.84 -28.19
CA TYR A 435 0.66 31.14 -28.73
C TYR A 435 1.80 31.70 -29.61
N TYR A 436 3.05 31.65 -29.13
CA TYR A 436 4.21 32.07 -29.91
C TYR A 436 4.30 31.35 -31.26
N GLU A 437 4.16 30.02 -31.29
CA GLU A 437 4.17 29.25 -32.53
C GLU A 437 3.11 29.73 -33.51
N LEU A 438 1.85 29.82 -33.06
CA LEU A 438 0.71 30.23 -33.91
C LEU A 438 0.84 31.67 -34.42
N ALA A 439 1.30 32.59 -33.56
CA ALA A 439 1.51 33.99 -33.92
C ALA A 439 2.67 34.14 -34.91
N SER A 440 3.80 33.47 -34.65
CA SER A 440 4.97 33.49 -35.53
C SER A 440 4.65 32.94 -36.92
N ASP A 441 3.95 31.80 -37.00
CA ASP A 441 3.48 31.23 -38.27
C ASP A 441 2.57 32.20 -39.03
N THR A 442 1.65 32.85 -38.32
CA THR A 442 0.71 33.82 -38.89
C THR A 442 1.44 35.05 -39.46
N VAL A 443 2.37 35.62 -38.69
CA VAL A 443 3.18 36.77 -39.11
C VAL A 443 4.09 36.41 -40.28
N ASN A 444 4.74 35.25 -40.24
CA ASN A 444 5.61 34.79 -41.32
C ASN A 444 4.83 34.54 -42.61
N LEU A 445 3.62 33.98 -42.53
CA LEU A 445 2.73 33.80 -43.67
C LEU A 445 2.27 35.15 -44.25
N ALA A 446 1.91 36.12 -43.39
CA ALA A 446 1.53 37.47 -43.82
C ALA A 446 2.68 38.15 -44.58
N ARG A 447 3.90 38.17 -44.01
CA ARG A 447 5.11 38.74 -44.63
C ARG A 447 5.46 38.07 -45.97
N LYS A 448 5.36 36.74 -46.07
CA LYS A 448 5.58 36.00 -47.33
C LYS A 448 4.53 36.32 -48.38
N THR A 449 3.27 36.45 -47.98
CA THR A 449 2.16 36.79 -48.88
C THR A 449 2.33 38.21 -49.43
N GLU A 450 2.66 39.17 -48.56
CA GLU A 450 2.91 40.56 -48.94
C GLU A 450 4.09 40.69 -49.91
N SER A 451 5.24 40.10 -49.59
CA SER A 451 6.41 40.12 -50.48
C SER A 451 6.13 39.49 -51.85
N SER A 452 5.28 38.45 -51.89
CA SER A 452 4.83 37.84 -53.16
C SER A 452 3.90 38.77 -53.95
N LEU A 453 2.97 39.46 -53.29
CA LEU A 453 2.08 40.44 -53.91
C LEU A 453 2.86 41.66 -54.43
N LEU A 454 3.84 42.16 -53.68
CA LEU A 454 4.73 43.23 -54.12
C LEU A 454 5.54 42.81 -55.35
N ARG A 455 6.08 41.58 -55.38
CA ARG A 455 6.75 41.03 -56.57
C ARG A 455 5.81 40.92 -57.78
N ILE A 456 4.57 40.48 -57.59
CA ILE A 456 3.57 40.41 -58.67
C ILE A 456 3.22 41.81 -59.17
N ARG A 457 2.96 42.78 -58.28
CA ARG A 457 2.70 44.18 -58.65
C ARG A 457 3.88 44.79 -59.41
N HIS A 458 5.10 44.60 -58.94
CA HIS A 458 6.31 45.10 -59.59
C HIS A 458 6.54 44.45 -60.97
N ASN A 459 6.25 43.15 -61.12
CA ASN A 459 6.33 42.44 -62.41
C ASN A 459 5.20 42.86 -63.37
N ALA A 460 4.01 43.17 -62.87
CA ALA A 460 2.91 43.71 -63.67
C ALA A 460 3.21 45.14 -64.14
N GLN A 461 3.74 46.00 -63.26
CA GLN A 461 4.18 47.37 -63.58
C GLN A 461 5.28 47.39 -64.64
N ARG A 462 6.22 46.42 -64.60
CA ARG A 462 7.25 46.24 -65.65
C ARG A 462 6.69 45.86 -67.02
N ARG A 463 5.51 45.24 -67.10
CA ARG A 463 4.87 44.84 -68.37
C ARG A 463 3.98 45.91 -68.98
N THR A 464 3.44 46.83 -68.18
CA THR A 464 2.48 47.86 -68.63
C THR A 464 3.06 49.27 -68.79
N GLY A 465 4.36 49.49 -68.52
CA GLY A 465 5.04 50.75 -68.85
C GLY A 465 4.50 52.00 -68.14
N THR A 466 3.70 51.83 -67.08
CA THR A 466 3.11 52.90 -66.29
C THR A 466 3.92 53.11 -65.00
N SER A 467 4.75 54.14 -65.01
CA SER A 467 5.30 54.75 -63.80
C SER A 467 4.18 55.57 -63.15
N SER A 468 3.72 55.13 -61.98
CA SER A 468 2.94 55.97 -61.09
C SER A 468 3.63 55.99 -59.74
N ASP A 469 4.27 57.11 -59.42
CA ASP A 469 4.61 57.52 -58.06
C ASP A 469 3.30 57.72 -57.28
N VAL A 470 2.85 56.67 -56.61
CA VAL A 470 1.85 56.80 -55.55
C VAL A 470 2.60 56.54 -54.26
N SER A 471 2.71 57.58 -53.45
CA SER A 471 3.24 57.52 -52.08
C SER A 471 2.47 56.48 -51.26
N ASP A 472 3.11 55.32 -51.06
CA ASP A 472 2.66 54.18 -50.23
C ASP A 472 2.69 54.55 -48.72
N ASN A 473 1.92 55.54 -48.30
CA ASN A 473 1.70 55.85 -46.88
C ASN A 473 0.53 55.05 -46.27
N ASN A 474 0.02 54.04 -46.98
CA ASN A 474 -1.02 53.16 -46.47
C ASN A 474 -0.37 52.01 -45.69
N VAL A 475 -0.68 51.96 -44.38
CA VAL A 475 -0.29 50.86 -43.48
C VAL A 475 -0.60 49.51 -44.13
N SER A 476 0.41 48.64 -44.20
CA SER A 476 0.26 47.33 -44.83
C SER A 476 -0.72 46.45 -44.08
N ASP A 477 -1.38 45.53 -44.79
CA ASP A 477 -2.20 44.48 -44.17
C ASP A 477 -1.38 43.66 -43.15
N THR A 478 -0.08 43.46 -43.42
CA THR A 478 0.85 42.80 -42.47
C THR A 478 1.05 43.62 -41.21
N ASP A 479 1.18 44.94 -41.33
CA ASP A 479 1.33 45.84 -40.17
C ASP A 479 0.05 45.87 -39.33
N LYS A 480 -1.13 45.82 -39.96
CA LYS A 480 -2.41 45.71 -39.26
C LYS A 480 -2.53 44.39 -38.49
N ILE A 481 -2.08 43.28 -39.09
CA ILE A 481 -2.04 41.96 -38.44
C ILE A 481 -1.07 41.97 -37.25
N CYS A 482 0.14 42.50 -37.42
CA CYS A 482 1.13 42.61 -36.33
C CYS A 482 0.62 43.52 -35.22
N MET A 483 -0.02 44.65 -35.55
CA MET A 483 -0.62 45.55 -34.56
C MET A 483 -1.76 44.89 -33.78
N GLN A 484 -2.64 44.11 -34.44
CA GLN A 484 -3.68 43.35 -33.73
C GLN A 484 -3.05 42.37 -32.74
N LEU A 485 -2.07 41.58 -33.20
CA LEU A 485 -1.38 40.61 -32.34
C LEU A 485 -0.63 41.30 -31.20
N PHE A 486 -0.06 42.48 -31.42
CA PHE A 486 0.60 43.26 -30.37
C PHE A 486 -0.38 43.68 -29.26
N LEU A 487 -1.56 44.18 -29.63
CA LEU A 487 -2.61 44.51 -28.66
C LEU A 487 -3.11 43.26 -27.93
N ASP A 488 -3.22 42.13 -28.63
CA ASP A 488 -3.61 40.85 -28.05
C ASP A 488 -2.57 40.35 -27.04
N VAL A 489 -1.28 40.46 -27.35
CA VAL A 489 -0.17 40.03 -26.48
C VAL A 489 -0.04 40.92 -25.24
N GLN A 490 -0.29 42.22 -25.36
CA GLN A 490 -0.37 43.12 -24.20
C GLN A 490 -1.49 42.69 -23.25
N GLU A 491 -2.70 42.46 -23.77
CA GLU A 491 -3.81 42.03 -22.93
C GLU A 491 -3.55 40.64 -22.33
N TYR A 492 -2.97 39.72 -23.08
CA TYR A 492 -2.56 38.41 -22.58
C TYR A 492 -1.57 38.52 -21.41
N GLY A 493 -0.57 39.43 -21.50
CA GLY A 493 0.38 39.64 -20.41
C GLY A 493 -0.26 40.28 -19.17
N ARG A 494 -1.28 41.15 -19.32
CA ARG A 494 -2.08 41.64 -18.17
C ARG A 494 -2.85 40.51 -17.51
N ASN A 495 -3.42 39.61 -18.32
CA ASN A 495 -4.12 38.43 -17.81
C ASN A 495 -3.15 37.48 -17.07
N LEU A 496 -1.91 37.31 -17.54
CA LEU A 496 -0.87 36.58 -16.81
C LEU A 496 -0.54 37.23 -15.45
N ALA A 497 -0.42 38.56 -15.42
CA ALA A 497 -0.15 39.30 -14.19
C ALA A 497 -1.28 39.12 -13.15
N SER A 498 -2.54 39.01 -13.59
CA SER A 498 -3.68 38.72 -12.70
C SER A 498 -3.58 37.36 -11.99
N LEU A 499 -2.85 36.40 -12.57
CA LEU A 499 -2.53 35.10 -11.98
C LEU A 499 -1.22 35.10 -11.18
N GLY A 500 -0.61 36.27 -10.98
CA GLY A 500 0.68 36.41 -10.31
C GLY A 500 1.90 36.01 -11.15
N VAL A 501 1.72 35.84 -12.46
CA VAL A 501 2.80 35.47 -13.39
C VAL A 501 3.35 36.71 -14.07
N LYS A 502 4.64 36.98 -13.89
CA LYS A 502 5.32 38.04 -14.64
C LYS A 502 5.60 37.54 -16.06
N ALA A 503 4.90 38.08 -17.05
CA ALA A 503 5.03 37.68 -18.46
C ALA A 503 6.49 37.74 -18.95
N ALA A 504 7.25 38.75 -18.50
CA ALA A 504 8.66 38.89 -18.80
C ALA A 504 9.54 37.72 -18.29
N ASN A 505 9.08 36.86 -17.38
CA ASN A 505 9.83 35.69 -16.95
C ASN A 505 9.70 34.51 -17.93
N ILE A 506 8.68 34.50 -18.79
CA ILE A 506 8.45 33.44 -19.76
C ILE A 506 9.26 33.75 -21.03
N SER A 507 10.19 32.87 -21.39
CA SER A 507 11.05 33.02 -22.57
C SER A 507 10.22 33.17 -23.86
N ALA A 508 9.20 32.32 -24.03
CA ALA A 508 8.29 32.35 -25.16
C ALA A 508 7.48 33.66 -25.26
N TYR A 509 7.15 34.28 -24.13
CA TYR A 509 6.47 35.57 -24.13
C TYR A 509 7.39 36.66 -24.69
N ARG A 510 8.67 36.66 -24.33
CA ARG A 510 9.66 37.61 -24.88
C ARG A 510 9.79 37.44 -26.40
N SER A 511 9.86 36.19 -26.88
CA SER A 511 9.90 35.89 -28.31
C SER A 511 8.62 36.32 -29.03
N LEU A 512 7.46 36.10 -28.40
CA LEU A 512 6.16 36.54 -28.90
C LEU A 512 6.09 38.07 -28.99
N TRP A 513 6.55 38.78 -27.96
CA TRP A 513 6.65 40.24 -27.96
C TRP A 513 7.53 40.75 -29.10
N GLN A 514 8.74 40.19 -29.24
CA GLN A 514 9.67 40.57 -30.32
C GLN A 514 9.09 40.29 -31.73
N CYS A 515 8.25 39.26 -31.86
CA CYS A 515 7.65 38.89 -33.14
C CYS A 515 6.65 39.94 -33.65
N VAL A 516 5.88 40.56 -32.74
CA VAL A 516 4.71 41.38 -33.07
C VAL A 516 4.85 42.86 -32.70
N ALA A 517 5.75 43.21 -31.77
CA ALA A 517 5.90 44.59 -31.30
C ALA A 517 6.47 45.52 -32.39
N PRO A 518 5.97 46.77 -32.46
CA PRO A 518 6.57 47.83 -33.26
C PRO A 518 8.06 48.04 -32.93
N PRO A 519 8.92 48.42 -33.92
CA PRO A 519 10.37 48.52 -33.73
C PRO A 519 10.81 49.39 -32.53
N ASP A 520 10.05 50.45 -32.24
CA ASP A 520 10.26 51.38 -31.13
C ASP A 520 9.91 50.80 -29.75
N ARG A 521 9.16 49.68 -29.70
CA ARG A 521 8.68 49.04 -28.45
C ARG A 521 9.20 47.62 -28.25
N GLN A 522 10.07 47.12 -29.12
CA GLN A 522 10.60 45.75 -29.04
C GLN A 522 11.48 45.49 -27.81
N ASN A 523 12.14 46.52 -27.28
CA ASN A 523 13.09 46.41 -26.16
C ASN A 523 12.46 46.61 -24.78
N GLU A 524 11.18 47.02 -24.70
CA GLU A 524 10.51 47.33 -23.45
C GLU A 524 9.20 46.53 -23.31
N ILE A 525 9.22 45.49 -22.49
CA ILE A 525 8.02 44.74 -22.10
C ILE A 525 7.38 45.45 -20.90
N ASN A 526 6.56 46.46 -21.17
CA ASN A 526 5.74 47.15 -20.18
C ASN A 526 4.30 46.63 -20.28
N VAL A 527 3.95 45.66 -19.43
CA VAL A 527 2.63 45.00 -19.42
C VAL A 527 2.05 44.95 -18.03
#